data_AF-A0AA47BRQ3-F1
#
_entry.id   AF-A0AA47BRQ3-F1
#
_cell.length_a   1.000
_cell.length_b   1.000
_cell.length_c   1.000
_cell.angle_alpha   90.00
_cell.angle_beta   90.00
_cell.angle_gamma   90.00
#
_symmetry.space_group_name_H-M   'P 1'
#
loop_
_entity.id
_entity.type
_entity.pdbx_description
1 polymer ?
#
loop_
_entity_poly.entity_id
_entity_poly.type
_entity_poly.pdbx_seq_one_letter_code
_entity_poly.pdbx_strand_id
1 'polypeptide(L)' 'MRKITPAGVVSTLAGSGTASSGNGTGNTAQLNYPAGVAVDSFGNFYVADSGNHRIRKTEYKVP' A
#
# COMPACT_ATOMS: atom_id res chain seq x y z
N MET A 1 0.43 -3.29 4.03
CA MET A 1 1.75 -2.87 3.51
C MET A 1 2.55 -2.18 4.60
N ARG A 2 3.79 -2.62 4.82
CA ARG A 2 4.72 -2.02 5.79
C ARG A 2 5.80 -1.22 5.06
N LYS A 3 6.24 -0.12 5.66
CA LYS A 3 7.43 0.64 5.25
C LYS A 3 8.49 0.46 6.33
N ILE A 4 9.74 0.30 5.90
CA ILE A 4 10.90 0.15 6.77
C ILE A 4 11.91 1.24 6.39
N THR A 5 12.41 1.99 7.35
CA THR A 5 13.47 2.99 7.12
C THR A 5 14.86 2.33 7.22
N PRO A 6 15.94 2.95 6.69
CA PRO A 6 17.30 2.45 6.90
C PRO A 6 17.70 2.30 8.38
N ALA A 7 17.07 3.07 9.27
CA ALA A 7 17.24 2.94 10.72
C ALA A 7 16.45 1.76 11.34
N GLY A 8 15.77 0.95 10.52
CA GLY A 8 14.99 -0.20 10.98
C GLY A 8 13.60 0.14 11.54
N VAL A 9 13.14 1.39 11.42
CA VAL A 9 11.81 1.79 11.93
C VAL A 9 10.72 1.26 11.00
N VAL A 10 9.79 0.48 11.55
CA VAL A 10 8.67 -0.10 10.81
C VAL A 10 7.40 0.73 11.04
N SER A 11 6.72 1.09 9.94
CA SER A 11 5.43 1.77 10.00
C SER A 11 4.42 1.13 9.03
N THR A 12 3.13 1.44 9.22
CA THR A 12 2.07 1.03 8.29
C THR A 12 1.95 2.06 7.18
N LEU A 13 2.19 1.63 5.94
CA LEU A 13 2.06 2.48 4.77
C LEU A 13 0.65 2.45 4.18
N ALA A 14 0.03 1.27 4.15
CA ALA A 14 -1.34 1.09 3.68
C ALA A 14 -1.96 -0.18 4.31
N GLY A 15 -3.25 -0.15 4.64
CA GLY A 15 -3.98 -1.31 5.15
C GLY A 15 -4.71 -1.03 6.46
N SER A 16 -6.01 -1.34 6.51
CA SER A 16 -6.85 -1.26 7.71
C SER A 16 -6.85 -2.53 8.56
N GLY A 17 -6.23 -3.60 8.07
CA GLY A 17 -6.33 -4.93 8.68
C GLY A 17 -7.59 -5.70 8.28
N THR A 18 -8.50 -5.10 7.50
CA THR A 18 -9.70 -5.77 6.96
C THR A 18 -9.47 -6.18 5.52
N ALA A 19 -9.68 -7.47 5.22
CA ALA A 19 -9.70 -7.99 3.87
C ALA A 19 -10.98 -7.55 3.14
N SER A 20 -10.89 -6.46 2.40
CA SER A 20 -11.98 -5.85 1.62
C SER A 20 -11.38 -5.02 0.47
N SER A 21 -12.22 -4.33 -0.30
CA SER A 21 -11.81 -3.58 -1.50
C SER A 21 -11.99 -2.06 -1.39
N GLY A 22 -12.26 -1.54 -0.19
CA GLY A 22 -12.40 -0.10 0.05
C GLY A 22 -11.16 0.71 -0.33
N ASN A 23 -11.38 1.86 -0.97
CA ASN A 23 -10.34 2.86 -1.17
C ASN A 23 -10.07 3.61 0.13
N GLY A 24 -8.87 4.15 0.27
CA GLY A 24 -8.45 4.91 1.44
C GLY A 24 -6.97 5.28 1.34
N THR A 25 -6.51 6.08 2.30
CA THR A 25 -5.11 6.50 2.41
C THR A 25 -4.53 5.94 3.69
N GLY A 26 -3.31 5.41 3.65
CA GLY A 26 -2.67 4.89 4.86
C GLY A 26 -3.46 3.74 5.48
N ASN A 27 -3.71 3.84 6.78
CA ASN A 27 -4.40 2.82 7.57
C ASN A 27 -5.89 2.66 7.25
N THR A 28 -6.49 3.45 6.37
CA THR A 28 -7.90 3.28 5.95
C THR A 28 -8.04 2.51 4.64
N ALA A 29 -6.95 2.31 3.89
CA ALA A 29 -6.97 1.52 2.67
C ALA A 29 -7.29 0.05 2.99
N GLN A 30 -8.24 -0.55 2.27
CA GLN A 30 -8.57 -1.97 2.42
C GLN A 30 -7.98 -2.76 1.25
N LEU A 31 -7.19 -3.77 1.61
CA LEU A 31 -6.47 -4.66 0.71
C LEU A 31 -6.83 -6.10 1.06
N ASN A 32 -6.82 -6.99 0.08
CA ASN A 32 -7.15 -8.39 0.21
C ASN A 32 -6.07 -9.24 -0.47
N TYR A 33 -5.29 -10.00 0.32
CA TYR A 33 -4.14 -10.79 -0.14
C TYR A 33 -3.20 -10.03 -1.12
N PRO A 34 -2.59 -8.90 -0.70
CA PRO A 34 -1.61 -8.23 -1.54
C PRO A 34 -0.36 -9.12 -1.72
N ALA A 35 0.04 -9.35 -2.98
CA ALA A 35 1.09 -10.33 -3.33
C ALA A 35 2.37 -9.70 -3.89
N GLY A 36 2.33 -8.44 -4.29
CA GLY A 36 3.47 -7.75 -4.89
C GLY A 36 3.38 -6.24 -4.74
N VAL A 37 4.55 -5.59 -4.80
CA VAL A 37 4.68 -4.14 -4.76
C VAL A 37 5.76 -3.66 -5.73
N ALA A 38 5.50 -2.54 -6.41
CA ALA A 38 6.47 -1.83 -7.23
C ALA A 38 6.41 -0.33 -6.89
N VAL A 39 7.51 0.38 -7.09
CA VAL A 39 7.63 1.82 -6.83
C VAL A 39 8.17 2.49 -8.09
N ASP A 40 7.56 3.60 -8.52
CA ASP A 40 8.06 4.39 -9.64
C ASP A 40 9.06 5.46 -9.19
N SER A 41 9.68 6.16 -10.16
CA SER A 41 10.67 7.21 -9.89
C SER A 41 10.11 8.44 -9.16
N PHE A 42 8.79 8.61 -9.14
CA PHE A 42 8.12 9.68 -8.39
C PHE A 42 7.75 9.24 -6.96
N GLY A 43 8.08 8.01 -6.57
CA GLY A 43 7.78 7.45 -5.26
C GLY A 43 6.34 6.95 -5.12
N ASN A 44 5.54 6.95 -6.19
CA ASN A 44 4.23 6.28 -6.13
C ASN A 44 4.46 4.78 -6.06
N PHE A 45 3.59 4.10 -5.33
CA PHE A 45 3.67 2.64 -5.24
C PHE A 45 2.40 1.98 -5.73
N TYR A 46 2.61 0.81 -6.32
CA TYR A 46 1.62 -0.01 -6.98
C TYR A 46 1.57 -1.34 -6.26
N VAL A 47 0.38 -1.82 -5.92
CA VAL A 47 0.16 -3.04 -5.15
C VAL A 47 -0.67 -4.02 -5.98
N ALA A 48 -0.20 -5.25 -6.11
CA ALA A 48 -0.99 -6.36 -6.65
C ALA A 48 -1.95 -6.89 -5.57
N ASP A 49 -3.14 -6.31 -5.51
CA ASP A 49 -4.22 -6.61 -4.56
C ASP A 49 -4.99 -7.86 -5.03
N SER A 50 -4.34 -9.01 -4.91
CA SER A 50 -4.68 -10.21 -5.69
C SER A 50 -6.04 -10.81 -5.32
N GLY A 51 -6.42 -10.76 -4.05
CA GLY A 51 -7.75 -11.19 -3.60
C GLY A 51 -8.89 -10.30 -4.09
N ASN A 52 -8.58 -9.09 -4.57
CA ASN A 52 -9.54 -8.19 -5.19
C ASN A 52 -9.40 -8.12 -6.73
N HIS A 53 -8.46 -8.88 -7.33
CA HIS A 53 -8.15 -8.86 -8.75
C HIS A 53 -7.83 -7.46 -9.30
N ARG A 54 -7.05 -6.66 -8.55
CA ARG A 54 -6.74 -5.26 -8.89
C ARG A 54 -5.26 -4.94 -8.74
N ILE A 55 -4.79 -4.02 -9.57
CA ILE A 55 -3.58 -3.24 -9.27
C ILE A 55 -4.03 -1.93 -8.63
N ARG A 56 -3.57 -1.66 -7.41
CA ARG A 56 -3.91 -0.45 -6.65
C ARG A 56 -2.73 0.51 -6.69
N LYS A 57 -2.97 1.77 -7.01
CA LYS A 57 -1.95 2.83 -6.95
C LYS A 57 -2.19 3.69 -5.73
N THR A 58 -1.12 4.19 -5.13
CA THR A 58 -1.19 5.30 -4.18
C THR A 58 -0.18 6.35 -4.59
N GLU A 59 -0.65 7.60 -4.50
CA GLU A 59 0.16 8.75 -4.82
C GLU A 59 1.04 9.10 -3.63
N TYR A 60 2.32 9.30 -3.88
CA TYR A 60 3.19 9.93 -2.91
C TYR A 60 2.91 11.43 -2.97
N LYS A 61 2.19 11.96 -1.98
CA LYS A 61 1.99 13.39 -1.86
C LYS A 61 3.31 14.01 -1.39
N VAL A 62 3.94 14.77 -2.28
CA VAL A 62 5.03 15.68 -1.90
C VAL A 62 4.43 16.68 -0.89
N PRO A 63 5.09 16.92 0.25
CA PRO A 63 4.69 18.01 1.15
C PRO A 63 4.75 19.37 0.45
#